data_AF-A0A438BVD3-F1
#
_entry.id   AF-A0A438BVD3-F1
#
_cell.length_a   1.000
_cell.length_b   1.000
_cell.length_c   1.000
_cell.angle_alpha   90.00
_cell.angle_beta   90.00
_cell.angle_gamma   90.00
#
_symmetry.space_group_name_H-M   'P 1'
#
loop_
_entity.id
_entity.type
_entity.pdbx_description
1 polymer ?
#
loop_
_entity_poly.entity_id
_entity_poly.type
_entity_poly.pdbx_seq_one_letter_code
_entity_poly.pdbx_strand_id
1 'polypeptide(L)'
;MCCFTYWLKGKVEEAIHNGQDIPDTLRWLAHGPTLQCDWVDNKNGIKVDELGFTLVDFSKICHKSDPFILASQAKQVFYVEDQLDPKWSIVLSIPPKYFKNMKD
;
A
#
# COMPACT_ATOMS: atom_id res chain seq x y z
N MET A 1 -14.12 18.82 7.52
CA MET A 1 -14.83 19.00 6.24
C MET A 1 -14.46 17.85 5.33
N CYS A 2 -15.40 17.00 4.91
CA CYS A 2 -15.27 16.19 3.69
C CYS A 2 -16.67 15.69 3.25
N CYS A 3 -17.64 16.60 3.13
CA CYS A 3 -19.00 16.23 2.73
C CYS A 3 -19.05 15.56 1.36
N PHE A 4 -18.15 15.93 0.44
CA PHE A 4 -18.18 15.44 -0.93
C PHE A 4 -17.90 13.94 -1.07
N THR A 5 -16.87 13.39 -0.41
CA THR A 5 -16.52 11.96 -0.56
C THR A 5 -17.56 11.05 0.10
N TYR A 6 -18.07 11.41 1.28
CA TYR A 6 -19.18 10.69 1.94
C TYR A 6 -20.48 10.78 1.15
N TRP A 7 -20.80 11.96 0.62
CA TRP A 7 -21.97 12.15 -0.25
C TRP A 7 -21.85 11.33 -1.54
N LEU A 8 -20.70 11.38 -2.19
CA LEU A 8 -20.44 10.65 -3.44
C LEU A 8 -20.56 9.15 -3.22
N LYS A 9 -19.98 8.63 -2.13
CA LYS A 9 -20.13 7.22 -1.74
C LYS A 9 -21.59 6.82 -1.56
N GLY A 10 -22.37 7.60 -0.79
CA GLY A 10 -23.79 7.32 -0.59
C GLY A 10 -24.61 7.34 -1.89
N LYS A 11 -24.30 8.26 -2.81
CA LYS A 11 -24.99 8.34 -4.11
C LYS A 11 -24.65 7.19 -5.04
N VAL A 12 -23.40 6.72 -5.03
CA VAL A 12 -22.99 5.53 -5.79
C VAL A 12 -23.65 4.28 -5.23
N GLU A 13 -23.71 4.13 -3.90
CA GLU A 13 -24.40 2.99 -3.25
C GLU A 13 -25.91 2.97 -3.56
N GLU A 14 -26.58 4.12 -3.56
CA GLU A 14 -27.99 4.26 -3.94
C GLU A 14 -28.23 3.83 -5.40
N ALA A 15 -27.42 4.31 -6.34
CA ALA A 15 -27.55 3.97 -7.75
C ALA A 15 -27.23 2.49 -8.02
N ILE A 16 -26.29 1.88 -7.29
CA ILE A 16 -26.03 0.42 -7.32
C ILE A 16 -27.25 -0.35 -6.83
N HIS A 17 -27.86 0.04 -5.70
CA HIS A 17 -29.06 -0.61 -5.16
C HIS A 17 -30.24 -0.54 -6.14
N ASN A 18 -30.35 0.57 -6.87
CA ASN A 18 -31.38 0.77 -7.88
C ASN A 18 -31.08 0.08 -9.23
N GLY A 19 -29.98 -0.68 -9.33
CA GLY A 19 -29.61 -1.41 -10.54
C GLY A 19 -29.16 -0.52 -11.70
N GLN A 20 -28.74 0.71 -11.43
CA GLN A 20 -28.21 1.60 -12.46
C GLN A 20 -26.80 1.18 -12.84
N ASP A 21 -26.49 1.26 -14.14
CA ASP A 21 -25.14 1.08 -14.62
C ASP A 21 -24.30 2.34 -14.29
N ILE A 22 -23.24 2.16 -13.53
CA ILE A 22 -22.37 3.25 -13.09
C ILE A 22 -20.98 3.04 -13.71
N PRO A 23 -20.44 4.04 -14.43
CA PRO A 23 -19.09 3.98 -14.96
C PRO A 23 -18.06 3.62 -13.88
N ASP A 24 -17.11 2.75 -14.24
CA ASP A 24 -16.06 2.30 -13.32
C ASP A 24 -15.29 3.47 -12.69
N THR A 25 -15.12 4.58 -13.42
CA THR A 25 -14.49 5.80 -12.90
C THR A 25 -15.24 6.39 -11.70
N LEU A 26 -16.57 6.40 -11.72
CA LEU A 26 -17.37 6.89 -10.59
C LEU A 26 -17.34 5.91 -9.41
N ARG A 27 -17.33 4.59 -9.68
CA ARG A 27 -17.11 3.58 -8.64
C ARG A 27 -15.74 3.76 -7.97
N TRP A 28 -14.70 4.00 -8.77
CA TRP A 28 -13.35 4.28 -8.29
C TRP A 28 -13.24 5.56 -7.48
N LEU A 29 -13.88 6.66 -7.89
CA LEU A 29 -13.87 7.92 -7.13
C LEU A 29 -14.61 7.80 -5.80
N ALA A 30 -15.69 7.00 -5.75
CA ALA A 30 -16.50 6.81 -4.56
C ALA A 30 -15.88 5.84 -3.54
N HIS A 31 -15.29 4.75 -4.01
CA HIS A 31 -14.76 3.69 -3.15
C HIS A 31 -13.23 3.69 -3.02
N GLY A 32 -12.55 4.51 -3.84
CA GLY A 32 -11.10 4.49 -3.96
C GLY A 32 -10.62 3.33 -4.84
N PRO A 33 -9.29 3.21 -5.01
CA PRO A 33 -8.69 2.08 -5.71
C PRO A 33 -9.10 0.76 -5.08
N THR A 34 -9.53 -0.19 -5.91
CA THR A 34 -9.77 -1.58 -5.49
C THR A 34 -8.48 -2.41 -5.41
N LEU A 35 -7.31 -1.75 -5.43
CA LEU A 35 -6.03 -2.40 -5.28
C LEU A 35 -5.99 -3.04 -3.89
N GLN A 36 -6.18 -4.36 -3.84
CA GLN A 36 -5.92 -5.16 -2.66
C GLN A 36 -4.40 -5.26 -2.52
N CYS A 37 -3.81 -4.29 -1.83
CA CYS A 37 -2.42 -4.40 -1.40
C CYS A 37 -2.35 -5.22 -0.11
N ASP A 38 -1.41 -6.16 -0.06
CA ASP A 38 -1.04 -6.84 1.17
C ASP A 38 -0.14 -5.92 2.00
N TRP A 39 -0.70 -5.32 3.04
CA TRP A 39 0.04 -4.44 3.94
C TRP A 39 0.64 -5.25 5.07
N VAL A 40 1.93 -5.08 5.35
CA VAL A 40 2.51 -5.66 6.56
C VAL A 40 2.07 -4.87 7.80
N ASP A 41 1.79 -5.58 8.89
CA ASP A 41 1.50 -4.99 10.20
C ASP A 41 2.72 -4.21 10.71
N ASN A 42 2.58 -2.89 10.81
CA ASN A 42 3.65 -2.02 11.26
C ASN A 42 4.09 -2.26 12.72
N LYS A 43 3.24 -2.90 13.55
CA LYS A 43 3.56 -3.18 14.96
C LYS A 43 4.30 -4.50 15.14
N ASN A 44 3.88 -5.53 14.42
CA ASN A 44 4.34 -6.91 14.65
C ASN A 44 5.13 -7.50 13.48
N GLY A 45 5.03 -6.91 12.29
CA GLY A 45 5.68 -7.37 11.05
C GLY A 45 6.89 -6.53 10.65
N ILE A 46 7.26 -5.51 11.41
CA ILE A 46 8.43 -4.65 11.14
C ILE A 46 9.26 -4.50 12.42
N LYS A 47 10.59 -4.65 12.29
CA LYS A 47 11.54 -4.33 13.37
C LYS A 47 12.83 -3.74 12.79
N VAL A 48 13.65 -3.17 13.66
CA VAL A 48 15.02 -2.75 13.34
C VAL A 48 15.96 -3.60 14.18
N ASP A 49 16.97 -4.20 13.55
CA ASP A 49 17.97 -5.01 14.26
C ASP A 49 19.05 -4.16 14.93
N GLU A 50 19.98 -4.84 15.61
CA GLU A 50 21.10 -4.19 16.32
C GLU A 50 22.08 -3.47 15.38
N LEU A 51 22.11 -3.84 14.10
CA LEU A 51 22.94 -3.23 13.06
C LEU A 51 22.24 -2.06 12.37
N GLY A 52 20.97 -1.80 12.71
CA GLY A 52 20.16 -0.72 12.14
C GLY A 52 19.42 -1.09 10.85
N PHE A 53 19.41 -2.35 10.43
CA PHE A 53 18.64 -2.80 9.28
C PHE A 53 17.16 -2.91 9.64
N THR A 54 16.31 -2.45 8.73
CA THR A 54 14.87 -2.70 8.81
C THR A 54 14.58 -4.10 8.29
N LEU A 55 13.84 -4.88 9.09
CA LEU A 55 13.43 -6.24 8.80
C LEU A 55 11.91 -6.31 8.72
N VAL A 56 11.41 -7.08 7.76
CA VAL A 56 9.99 -7.26 7.48
C VAL A 56 9.62 -8.74 7.52
N ASP A 57 8.52 -9.08 8.19
CA ASP A 57 7.92 -10.41 8.23
C ASP A 57 6.63 -10.41 7.37
N PHE A 58 6.72 -11.00 6.19
CA PHE A 58 5.59 -11.06 5.23
C PHE A 58 4.45 -11.99 5.67
N SER A 59 4.63 -12.81 6.71
CA SER A 59 3.52 -13.60 7.28
C SER A 59 2.54 -12.75 8.10
N LYS A 60 2.92 -11.51 8.46
CA LYS A 60 2.14 -10.58 9.28
C LYS A 60 1.40 -9.56 8.42
N ILE A 61 0.55 -10.03 7.51
CA ILE A 61 -0.30 -9.15 6.72
C ILE A 61 -1.47 -8.63 7.56
N CYS A 62 -1.78 -7.34 7.41
CA CYS A 62 -2.96 -6.69 7.97
C CYS A 62 -3.75 -6.01 6.85
N HIS A 63 -5.07 -6.05 6.97
CA HIS A 63 -5.94 -5.26 6.11
C HIS A 63 -6.15 -3.90 6.77
N LYS A 64 -5.51 -2.85 6.24
CA LYS A 64 -5.78 -1.47 6.66
C LYS A 64 -7.11 -1.00 6.07
N SER A 65 -7.85 -0.23 6.85
CA SER A 65 -9.09 0.44 6.42
C SER A 65 -8.85 1.56 5.41
N ASP A 66 -7.59 1.93 5.17
CA ASP A 66 -7.20 2.95 4.21
C ASP A 66 -6.45 2.27 3.06
N PRO A 67 -7.13 1.98 1.93
CA PRO A 67 -6.66 1.01 0.96
C PRO A 67 -5.63 1.58 -0.02
N PHE A 68 -5.39 2.89 -0.01
CA PHE A 68 -4.50 3.51 -0.99
C PHE A 68 -3.50 4.49 -0.37
N ILE A 69 -2.35 4.58 -1.02
CA ILE A 69 -1.34 5.61 -0.78
C ILE A 69 -1.13 6.41 -2.06
N LEU A 70 -0.71 7.67 -1.94
CA LEU A 70 -0.26 8.43 -3.10
C LEU A 70 1.10 7.90 -3.56
N ALA A 71 1.35 7.95 -4.88
CA ALA A 71 2.66 7.58 -5.43
C ALA A 71 3.80 8.42 -4.81
N SER A 72 3.54 9.68 -4.44
CA SER A 72 4.49 10.56 -3.76
C SER A 72 4.81 10.14 -2.31
N GLN A 73 3.96 9.33 -1.69
CA GLN A 73 4.17 8.78 -0.35
C GLN A 73 4.85 7.40 -0.39
N ALA A 74 4.90 6.77 -1.56
CA ALA A 74 5.53 5.47 -1.75
C ALA A 74 7.04 5.62 -1.97
N LYS A 75 7.82 4.75 -1.32
CA LYS A 75 9.25 4.57 -1.62
C LYS A 75 9.45 3.15 -2.13
N GLN A 76 10.06 3.01 -3.30
CA GLN A 76 10.47 1.69 -3.80
C GLN A 76 11.64 1.15 -2.97
N VAL A 77 11.51 -0.10 -2.57
CA VAL A 77 12.51 -0.85 -1.81
C VAL A 77 12.62 -2.26 -2.37
N PHE A 78 13.72 -2.94 -2.04
CA PHE A 78 13.96 -4.34 -2.35
C PHE A 78 14.07 -5.14 -1.06
N TYR A 79 13.86 -6.45 -1.15
CA TYR A 79 13.91 -7.35 -0.01
C TYR A 79 14.93 -8.45 -0.28
N VAL A 80 15.71 -8.78 0.74
CA VAL A 80 16.62 -9.92 0.73
C VAL A 80 16.33 -10.76 1.96
N GLU A 81 16.19 -12.07 1.78
CA GLU A 81 15.98 -13.00 2.89
C GLU A 81 17.16 -12.94 3.86
N ASP A 82 16.86 -12.79 5.15
CA ASP A 82 17.86 -12.85 6.20
C ASP A 82 18.38 -14.30 6.32
N GLN A 83 19.69 -14.45 6.20
CA GLN A 83 20.36 -15.74 6.25
C GLN A 83 20.35 -16.37 7.66
N LEU A 84 20.11 -15.57 8.70
CA LEU A 84 20.07 -16.03 10.10
C LEU A 84 18.65 -16.47 10.52
N ASP A 85 17.62 -15.78 10.04
CA ASP A 85 16.22 -16.10 10.29
C ASP A 85 15.38 -15.87 9.02
N PRO A 86 15.14 -16.91 8.19
CA PRO A 86 14.41 -16.80 6.92
C PRO A 86 12.98 -16.25 7.05
N LYS A 87 12.45 -16.16 8.26
CA LYS A 87 11.17 -15.49 8.52
C LYS A 87 11.25 -13.98 8.24
N TRP A 88 12.42 -13.38 8.33
CA TRP A 88 12.63 -11.96 8.12
C TRP A 88 13.28 -11.67 6.77
N SER A 89 12.89 -10.55 6.18
CA SER A 89 13.53 -9.99 5.00
C SER A 89 14.09 -8.60 5.29
N ILE A 90 15.34 -8.37 4.91
CA ILE A 90 16.05 -7.10 5.03
C ILE A 90 15.55 -6.14 3.94
N VAL A 91 15.19 -4.93 4.35
CA VAL A 91 14.77 -3.87 3.43
C VAL A 91 15.98 -3.12 2.88
N LEU A 92 16.17 -3.17 1.57
CA LEU A 92 17.18 -2.41 0.85
C LEU A 92 16.55 -1.19 0.19
N SER A 93 17.04 0.00 0.52
CA SER A 93 16.59 1.24 -0.11
C SER A 93 17.64 1.75 -1.09
N ILE A 94 17.25 1.96 -2.36
CA ILE A 94 18.15 2.50 -3.37
C ILE A 94 18.14 4.03 -3.25
N PRO A 95 19.30 4.68 -3.07
CA PRO A 95 19.40 6.13 -3.12
C PRO A 95 18.96 6.64 -4.52
N PRO A 96 18.20 7.74 -4.60
CA PRO A 96 17.70 8.27 -5.89
C PRO A 96 18.77 8.52 -6.95
N LYS A 97 20.03 8.72 -6.53
CA LYS A 97 21.17 9.03 -7.40
C LYS A 97 21.59 7.87 -8.33
N TYR A 98 21.22 6.62 -8.01
CA TYR A 98 21.59 5.45 -8.83
C TYR A 98 20.66 5.19 -10.03
N PHE A 99 19.47 5.79 -10.07
CA PHE A 99 18.52 5.59 -11.19
C PHE A 99 18.95 6.27 -12.50
N LYS A 100 19.92 7.20 -12.46
CA LYS A 100 20.46 7.84 -13.67
C LYS A 100 21.49 7.00 -14.43
N ASN A 101 22.12 6.02 -13.76
CA ASN A 101 23.28 5.31 -14.31
C ASN A 101 22.93 3.90 -14.84
N MET A 102 21.65 3.55 -14.91
CA MET A 102 21.14 2.28 -15.49
C MET A 102 20.56 2.48 -16.90
N LYS A 103 20.80 3.66 -17.51
CA LYS A 103 20.37 4.00 -18.86
C LYS A 103 21.53 4.23 -19.83
N ASP A 104 22.72 3.74 -19.48
CA ASP A 104 23.89 3.73 -20.35
C ASP A 104 24.16 2.30 -20.83
#